data_AF-A0AAD5S3Q9-F1
#
_entry.id   AF-A0AAD5S3Q9-F1
#
_cell.length_a   1.000
_cell.length_b   1.000
_cell.length_c   1.000
_cell.angle_alpha   90.00
_cell.angle_beta   90.00
_cell.angle_gamma   90.00
#
_symmetry.space_group_name_H-M   'P 1'
#
loop_
_entity.id
_entity.type
_entity.pdbx_description
1 polymer ?
#
loop_
_entity_poly.entity_id
_entity_poly.type
_entity_poly.pdbx_seq_one_letter_code
_entity_poly.pdbx_strand_id
1 'polypeptide(L)'
;MTTEKPAPSSTKLTTFPPHTNVYSYLYSHPTDPFHLSTYLTRIGLPHSLTTDPPTKSLLDNLHWSHLSSIPFENLSTTLWRKDLTQSPDGTSITLPLSIRPQDIWTKLVLQNRGG
;
A
#
# COMPACT_ATOMS: atom_id res chain seq x y z
N MET A 1 48.40 18.79 -0.97
CA MET A 1 46.99 19.19 -0.88
C MET A 1 46.17 18.11 -1.56
N THR A 2 45.62 17.19 -0.78
CA THR A 2 44.89 16.01 -1.26
C THR A 2 43.42 16.15 -0.85
N THR A 3 42.54 16.21 -1.84
CA THR A 3 41.10 16.43 -1.68
C THR A 3 40.42 15.08 -1.45
N GLU A 4 39.96 14.81 -0.23
CA GLU A 4 39.15 13.62 0.06
C GLU A 4 37.70 13.82 -0.39
N LYS A 5 37.21 12.87 -1.18
CA LYS A 5 35.85 12.79 -1.70
C LYS A 5 35.00 11.99 -0.70
N PRO A 6 33.88 12.52 -0.17
CA PRO A 6 33.03 11.75 0.74
C PRO A 6 32.25 10.66 -0.01
N ALA A 7 32.19 9.48 0.60
CA ALA A 7 31.48 8.31 0.12
C ALA A 7 29.94 8.46 0.25
N PRO A 8 29.14 7.83 -0.63
CA PRO A 8 27.68 7.90 -0.55
C PRO A 8 27.15 7.10 0.65
N SER A 9 26.33 7.76 1.46
CA SER A 9 25.62 7.17 2.60
C SER A 9 24.65 6.08 2.14
N SER A 10 24.89 4.87 2.62
CA SER A 10 24.04 3.69 2.37
C SER A 10 22.72 3.84 3.11
N THR A 11 21.64 4.15 2.38
CA THR A 11 20.28 4.22 2.94
C THR A 11 19.84 2.80 3.29
N LYS A 12 19.71 2.52 4.60
CA LYS A 12 19.17 1.24 5.09
C LYS A 12 17.73 1.09 4.61
N LEU A 13 17.50 0.11 3.74
CA LEU A 13 16.16 -0.34 3.35
C LEU A 13 15.53 -1.02 4.58
N THR A 14 14.58 -0.35 5.22
CA THR A 14 13.82 -0.93 6.34
C THR A 14 12.98 -2.09 5.81
N THR A 15 13.46 -3.31 6.04
CA THR A 15 12.78 -4.54 5.65
C THR A 15 11.66 -4.81 6.66
N PHE A 16 10.40 -4.80 6.20
CA PHE A 16 9.27 -5.19 7.03
C PHE A 16 9.34 -6.69 7.36
N PRO A 17 9.02 -7.11 8.60
CA PRO A 17 9.03 -8.52 8.97
C PRO A 17 7.94 -9.30 8.20
N PRO A 18 8.23 -10.50 7.68
CA PRO A 18 7.38 -11.18 6.70
C PRO A 18 6.06 -11.78 7.22
N HIS A 19 5.69 -11.60 8.50
CA HIS A 19 4.54 -12.30 9.09
C HIS A 19 3.74 -11.50 10.13
N THR A 20 3.64 -10.18 10.01
CA THR A 20 2.65 -9.45 10.84
C THR A 20 1.25 -9.78 10.33
N ASN A 21 0.47 -10.52 11.12
CA ASN A 21 -0.92 -10.84 10.81
C ASN A 21 -1.69 -9.51 10.69
N VAL A 22 -2.02 -9.13 9.45
CA VAL A 22 -2.62 -7.84 9.11
C VAL A 22 -3.89 -7.54 9.93
N TYR A 23 -4.63 -8.59 10.30
CA TYR A 23 -5.80 -8.45 11.16
C TYR A 23 -5.44 -8.03 12.58
N SER A 24 -4.34 -8.54 13.15
CA SER A 24 -3.91 -8.15 14.52
C SER A 24 -3.54 -6.68 14.65
N TYR A 25 -3.03 -6.06 13.57
CA TYR A 25 -2.70 -4.64 13.55
C TYR A 25 -3.95 -3.73 13.55
N LEU A 26 -4.99 -4.11 12.79
CA LEU A 26 -6.25 -3.38 12.71
C LEU A 26 -7.06 -3.41 14.02
N TYR A 27 -6.95 -4.48 14.81
CA TYR A 27 -7.67 -4.62 16.09
C TYR A 27 -6.97 -3.95 17.28
N SER A 28 -5.66 -3.69 17.19
CA SER A 28 -4.87 -3.13 18.29
C SER A 28 -4.82 -1.59 18.31
N HIS A 29 -5.25 -0.92 17.25
CA HIS A 29 -5.21 0.54 17.13
C HIS A 29 -6.56 1.10 16.62
N PRO A 30 -7.57 1.25 17.50
CA PRO A 30 -8.93 1.62 17.11
C PRO A 30 -9.11 3.07 16.62
N THR A 31 -8.08 3.93 16.67
CA THR A 31 -8.22 5.37 16.43
C THR A 31 -7.96 5.84 15.00
N ASP A 32 -7.30 5.08 14.14
CA ASP A 32 -7.30 5.30 12.68
C ASP A 32 -6.60 4.11 12.01
N PRO A 33 -7.30 3.21 11.31
CA PRO A 33 -6.65 2.10 10.62
C PRO A 33 -5.80 2.57 9.42
N PHE A 34 -5.95 3.84 8.99
CA PHE A 34 -5.32 4.42 7.81
C PHE A 34 -4.15 5.33 8.18
N HIS A 35 -3.09 4.75 8.76
CA HIS A 35 -1.87 5.50 9.08
C HIS A 35 -1.25 6.15 7.85
N LEU A 36 -1.46 7.47 7.67
CA LEU A 36 -0.99 8.23 6.51
C LEU A 36 0.51 8.02 6.23
N SER A 37 1.33 7.92 7.28
CA SER A 37 2.75 7.60 7.16
C SER A 37 2.99 6.33 6.34
N THR A 38 2.30 5.23 6.64
CA THR A 38 2.39 3.96 5.92
C THR A 38 2.06 4.12 4.44
N TYR A 39 1.02 4.89 4.11
CA TYR A 39 0.69 5.20 2.72
C TYR A 39 1.76 6.03 2.02
N LEU A 40 2.29 7.08 2.68
CA LEU A 40 3.36 7.90 2.13
C LEU A 40 4.60 7.05 1.80
N THR A 41 5.00 6.15 2.71
CA THR A 41 6.11 5.21 2.42
C THR A 41 5.78 4.27 1.28
N ARG A 42 4.53 3.77 1.20
CA ARG A 42 4.10 2.91 0.08
C ARG A 42 4.25 3.60 -1.27
N ILE A 43 4.03 4.91 -1.34
CA ILE A 43 4.19 5.70 -2.56
C ILE A 43 5.55 6.40 -2.67
N GLY A 44 6.52 6.06 -1.81
CA GLY A 44 7.89 6.59 -1.89
C GLY A 44 8.07 8.04 -1.41
N LEU A 45 7.13 8.57 -0.64
CA LEU A 45 7.20 9.91 -0.06
C LEU A 45 7.60 9.88 1.43
N PRO A 46 8.30 10.92 1.92
CA PRO A 46 8.73 10.97 3.32
C PRO A 46 7.55 11.18 4.27
N HIS A 47 7.61 10.54 5.44
CA HIS A 47 6.59 10.68 6.48
C HIS A 47 6.47 12.10 7.07
N SER A 48 7.49 12.95 6.88
CA SER A 48 7.50 14.33 7.35
C SER A 48 6.43 15.20 6.66
N LEU A 49 5.92 14.78 5.50
CA LEU A 49 4.85 15.50 4.79
C LEU A 49 3.51 15.51 5.54
N THR A 50 3.38 14.73 6.62
CA THR A 50 2.17 14.70 7.46
C THR A 50 1.88 16.02 8.17
N THR A 51 2.91 16.86 8.35
CA THR A 51 2.80 18.17 9.03
C THR A 51 2.82 19.35 8.06
N ASP A 52 3.01 19.10 6.76
CA ASP A 52 3.14 20.17 5.77
C ASP A 52 1.77 20.78 5.42
N PRO A 53 1.71 22.09 5.13
CA PRO A 53 0.47 22.72 4.72
C PRO A 53 -0.02 22.15 3.36
N PRO A 54 -1.36 22.11 3.13
CA PRO A 54 -1.94 21.61 1.89
C PRO A 54 -1.70 22.60 0.75
N THR A 55 -0.59 22.42 0.03
CA THR A 55 -0.20 23.24 -1.13
C THR A 55 -0.46 22.51 -2.45
N LYS A 56 -0.56 23.25 -3.56
CA LYS A 56 -0.65 22.67 -4.90
C LYS A 56 0.55 21.75 -5.20
N SER A 57 1.76 22.18 -4.80
CA SER A 57 2.97 21.37 -5.01
C SER A 57 2.91 20.03 -4.29
N LEU A 58 2.36 20.00 -3.07
CA LEU A 58 2.16 18.75 -2.34
C LEU A 58 1.16 17.84 -3.06
N LEU A 59 0.06 18.39 -3.57
CA LEU A 59 -0.92 17.64 -4.34
C LEU A 59 -0.31 17.04 -5.62
N ASP A 60 0.47 17.81 -6.37
CA ASP A 60 1.15 17.35 -7.58
C ASP A 60 2.10 16.17 -7.25
N ASN A 61 2.87 16.27 -6.16
CA ASN A 61 3.77 15.21 -5.71
C ASN A 61 3.01 13.94 -5.28
N LEU A 62 1.94 14.08 -4.49
CA LEU A 62 1.10 12.96 -4.07
C LEU A 62 0.50 12.23 -5.28
N HIS A 63 0.01 12.98 -6.26
CA HIS A 63 -0.60 12.44 -7.47
C HIS A 63 0.40 11.63 -8.29
N TRP A 64 1.55 12.21 -8.63
CA TRP A 64 2.57 11.52 -9.43
C TRP A 64 3.17 10.31 -8.71
N SER A 65 3.39 10.43 -7.40
CA SER A 65 3.94 9.34 -6.59
C SER A 65 2.96 8.17 -6.49
N HIS A 66 1.66 8.45 -6.35
CA HIS A 66 0.63 7.42 -6.37
C HIS A 66 0.58 6.68 -7.70
N LEU A 67 0.45 7.42 -8.81
CA LEU A 67 0.33 6.84 -10.16
C LEU A 67 1.53 5.97 -10.55
N SER A 68 2.73 6.32 -10.09
CA SER A 68 3.95 5.56 -10.37
C SER A 68 4.13 4.35 -9.45
N SER A 69 3.57 4.39 -8.23
CA SER A 69 3.83 3.37 -7.21
C SER A 69 2.74 2.31 -7.07
N ILE A 70 1.48 2.66 -7.34
CA ILE A 70 0.34 1.74 -7.22
C ILE A 70 0.04 1.14 -8.60
N PRO A 71 0.24 -0.19 -8.79
CA PRO A 71 -0.10 -0.82 -10.06
C PRO A 71 -1.60 -0.72 -10.35
N PHE A 72 -1.96 -0.61 -11.63
CA PHE A 72 -3.34 -0.80 -12.07
C PHE A 72 -3.50 -2.27 -12.51
N GLU A 73 -4.39 -3.02 -11.87
CA GLU A 73 -4.56 -4.45 -12.19
C GLU A 73 -5.98 -4.96 -11.94
N ASN A 74 -6.43 -5.89 -12.78
CA ASN A 74 -7.73 -6.56 -12.67
C ASN A 74 -7.61 -8.05 -12.28
N LEU A 75 -6.51 -8.45 -11.62
CA LEU A 75 -6.28 -9.85 -11.26
C LEU A 75 -7.37 -10.42 -10.33
N SER A 76 -7.92 -9.59 -9.44
CA SER A 76 -9.00 -9.99 -8.53
C SER A 76 -10.32 -10.31 -9.25
N THR A 77 -10.53 -9.84 -10.48
CA THR A 77 -11.71 -10.21 -11.28
C THR A 77 -11.38 -11.30 -12.30
N THR A 78 -10.14 -11.33 -12.79
CA THR A 78 -9.70 -12.27 -13.84
C THR A 78 -9.44 -13.69 -13.31
N LEU A 79 -8.76 -13.82 -12.17
CA LEU A 79 -8.44 -15.13 -11.59
C LEU A 79 -9.70 -15.82 -11.05
N TRP A 80 -10.60 -15.06 -10.43
CA TRP A 80 -11.85 -15.59 -9.86
C TRP A 80 -12.90 -15.96 -10.90
N ARG A 81 -12.82 -15.41 -12.11
CA ARG A 81 -13.69 -15.82 -13.21
C ARG A 81 -13.25 -17.15 -13.84
N LYS A 82 -11.98 -17.54 -13.69
CA LYS A 82 -11.48 -18.84 -14.17
C LYS A 82 -11.83 -19.98 -13.23
N ASP A 83 -11.86 -19.71 -11.92
CA ASP A 83 -12.22 -20.69 -10.90
C ASP A 83 -13.62 -20.41 -10.33
N LEU A 84 -14.64 -20.45 -11.19
CA LEU A 84 -15.98 -20.89 -10.74
C LEU A 84 -15.89 -22.40 -10.40
N THR A 85 -14.99 -22.74 -9.47
CA THR A 85 -15.08 -23.96 -8.69
C THR A 85 -16.36 -23.81 -7.90
N GLN A 86 -17.39 -24.54 -8.32
CA GLN A 86 -18.57 -24.78 -7.50
C GLN A 86 -18.08 -25.13 -6.09
N SER A 87 -18.55 -24.39 -5.09
CA SER A 87 -18.54 -24.95 -3.75
C SER A 87 -19.34 -26.27 -3.79
N PRO A 88 -19.08 -27.26 -2.91
CA PRO A 88 -19.80 -28.54 -2.93
C PRO A 88 -21.34 -28.42 -2.89
N ASP A 89 -21.82 -27.26 -2.44
CA ASP A 89 -23.20 -26.79 -2.33
C ASP A 89 -23.70 -25.95 -3.54
N GLY A 90 -22.89 -25.76 -4.58
CA GLY A 90 -23.27 -25.07 -5.83
C GLY A 90 -23.26 -23.54 -5.75
N THR A 91 -22.77 -22.97 -4.66
CA THR A 91 -22.77 -21.53 -4.41
C THR A 91 -21.54 -20.89 -5.07
N SER A 92 -21.77 -19.95 -5.98
CA SER A 92 -20.66 -19.21 -6.62
C SER A 92 -20.00 -18.27 -5.61
N ILE A 93 -18.78 -18.60 -5.17
CA ILE A 93 -17.97 -17.71 -4.32
C ILE A 93 -17.23 -16.72 -5.24
N THR A 94 -17.94 -15.70 -5.71
CA THR A 94 -17.26 -14.47 -6.16
C THR A 94 -16.61 -13.86 -4.92
N LEU A 95 -15.28 -13.81 -4.82
CA LEU A 95 -14.68 -12.86 -3.88
C LEU A 95 -15.12 -11.47 -4.35
N PRO A 96 -15.95 -10.76 -3.56
CA PRO A 96 -16.47 -9.49 -4.02
C PRO A 96 -15.29 -8.54 -4.20
N LEU A 97 -15.29 -7.81 -5.31
CA LEU A 97 -14.51 -6.57 -5.39
C LEU A 97 -14.96 -5.71 -4.22
N SER A 98 -14.16 -5.67 -3.16
CA SER A 98 -14.51 -4.90 -2.00
C SER A 98 -14.06 -3.47 -2.18
N ILE A 99 -15.01 -2.56 -2.06
CA ILE A 99 -14.78 -1.12 -2.02
C ILE A 99 -14.74 -0.59 -0.57
N ARG A 100 -14.77 -1.49 0.43
CA ARG A 100 -14.65 -1.07 1.83
C ARG A 100 -13.27 -0.46 2.02
N PRO A 101 -13.16 0.74 2.62
CA PRO A 101 -11.87 1.43 2.79
C PRO A 101 -10.77 0.55 3.42
N GLN A 102 -11.12 -0.31 4.39
CA GLN A 102 -10.17 -1.22 5.05
C GLN A 102 -9.61 -2.29 4.10
N ASP A 103 -10.43 -2.79 3.18
CA ASP A 103 -10.01 -3.79 2.20
C ASP A 103 -9.16 -3.14 1.11
N ILE A 104 -9.52 -1.93 0.67
CA ILE A 104 -8.71 -1.13 -0.26
C ILE A 104 -7.34 -0.84 0.35
N TRP A 105 -7.30 -0.37 1.60
CA TRP A 105 -6.05 -0.11 2.32
C TRP A 105 -5.18 -1.35 2.44
N THR A 106 -5.76 -2.45 2.89
CA THR A 106 -5.05 -3.72 3.04
C THR A 106 -4.47 -4.15 1.70
N LYS A 107 -5.26 -4.09 0.62
CA LYS A 107 -4.82 -4.49 -0.73
C LYS A 107 -3.71 -3.58 -1.26
N LEU A 108 -3.95 -2.28 -1.33
CA LEU A 108 -3.06 -1.33 -2.01
C LEU A 108 -1.80 -1.00 -1.20
N VAL A 109 -1.95 -0.88 0.12
CA VAL A 109 -0.90 -0.38 1.01
C VAL A 109 -0.16 -1.50 1.71
N LEU A 110 -0.85 -2.48 2.29
CA LEU A 110 -0.21 -3.53 3.10
C LEU A 110 0.25 -4.73 2.27
N GLN A 111 -0.51 -5.11 1.24
CA GLN A 111 -0.21 -6.25 0.37
C GLN A 111 0.55 -5.88 -0.90
N ASN A 112 0.87 -4.60 -1.11
CA ASN A 112 1.54 -4.09 -2.31
C ASN A 112 0.87 -4.49 -3.63
N ARG A 113 -0.46 -4.63 -3.64
CA ARG A 113 -1.23 -4.96 -4.84
C ARG A 113 -1.77 -3.72 -5.56
N GLY A 114 -2.24 -3.94 -6.78
CA GLY A 114 -2.91 -2.93 -7.58
C GLY A 114 -4.44 -2.92 -7.43
N GLY A 115 -5.08 -1.95 -8.08
CA GLY A 115 -6.54 -1.71 -8.04
C GLY A 115 -7.14 -1.65 -9.42
#